data_AF-A0A544QWW1-F1
#
_entry.id   AF-A0A544QWW1-F1
#
_cell.length_a   1.000
_cell.length_b   1.000
_cell.length_c   1.000
_cell.angle_alpha   90.00
_cell.angle_beta   90.00
_cell.angle_gamma   90.00
#
_symmetry.space_group_name_H-M   'P 1'
#
loop_
_entity.id
_entity.type
_entity.pdbx_description
1 polymer ?
#
loop_
_entity_poly.entity_id
_entity_poly.type
_entity_poly.pdbx_seq_one_letter_code
_entity_poly.pdbx_strand_id
1 'polypeptide(L)'
;MQFVFPQNITCIICGKEIDSQNTYSMCKDCFDEISFIKEECMFCGKPVINKINISDDREYAETVDEDTEYINDRYNEYETGFSEKKKELKRCEFCEGKRFYFDRAVSCVEYCDKSKKMVFSLKYYGNTYMARYIAEIMKDKMVFDDIKGDFLIYVPLHKKRFRQRGFNQSEKIAQYLSEYTGIPALECIKRNRATKRLYNLDKSEREKELKNVFSLCNEELIRGKHLILIDDIFTTGATANEISKVLKISGVSDITVLTFLTGAYS
;
A
#
# COMPACT_ATOMS: atom_id res chain seq x y z
N MET A 1 6.82 32.89 13.85
CA MET A 1 7.80 33.18 12.79
C MET A 1 8.49 31.88 12.40
N GLN A 2 7.98 31.20 11.37
CA GLN A 2 8.77 30.18 10.67
C GLN A 2 9.82 30.95 9.86
N PHE A 3 11.10 30.72 10.14
CA PHE A 3 12.17 31.24 9.29
C PHE A 3 11.94 30.72 7.86
N VAL A 4 11.81 31.65 6.91
CA VAL A 4 11.63 31.39 5.48
C VAL A 4 12.98 30.95 4.91
N PHE A 5 13.44 29.76 5.28
CA PHE A 5 14.48 29.11 4.50
C PHE A 5 13.82 28.62 3.19
N PRO A 6 14.43 28.87 2.02
CA PRO A 6 13.86 28.39 0.77
C PRO A 6 13.72 26.86 0.87
N GLN A 7 12.49 26.37 0.69
CA GLN A 7 12.30 24.94 0.55
C GLN A 7 12.88 24.52 -0.79
N ASN A 8 13.26 23.24 -0.95
CA ASN A 8 13.63 22.69 -2.25
C ASN A 8 14.99 23.13 -2.81
N ILE A 9 15.90 23.65 -1.98
CA ILE A 9 17.26 24.08 -2.41
C ILE A 9 18.36 23.07 -2.09
N THR A 10 18.03 22.00 -1.38
CA THR A 10 18.96 20.89 -1.08
C THR A 10 18.31 19.55 -1.38
N CYS A 11 19.13 18.62 -1.85
CA CYS A 11 18.73 17.24 -2.13
C CYS A 11 18.36 16.54 -0.83
N ILE A 12 17.13 16.02 -0.75
CA ILE A 12 16.60 15.33 0.44
C ILE A 12 17.31 14.01 0.74
N ILE A 13 18.16 13.51 -0.16
CA ILE A 13 18.90 12.26 -0.02
C ILE A 13 20.39 12.48 0.31
N CYS A 14 21.07 13.37 -0.41
CA CYS A 14 22.52 13.56 -0.29
C CYS A 14 22.96 14.93 0.24
N GLY A 15 22.02 15.88 0.41
CA GLY A 15 22.31 17.21 0.93
C GLY A 15 22.99 18.18 -0.05
N LYS A 16 23.31 17.75 -1.28
CA LYS A 16 23.83 18.65 -2.32
C LYS A 16 22.84 19.78 -2.61
N GLU A 17 23.34 20.98 -2.89
CA GLU A 17 22.51 22.08 -3.39
C GLU A 17 21.87 21.71 -4.73
N ILE A 18 20.61 22.12 -4.92
CA ILE A 18 19.82 21.87 -6.12
C ILE A 18 19.04 23.14 -6.48
N ASP A 19 18.58 23.21 -7.73
CA ASP A 19 17.69 24.27 -8.17
C ASP A 19 16.34 24.17 -7.44
N SER A 20 15.83 25.32 -6.99
CA SER A 20 14.53 25.49 -6.34
C SER A 20 13.33 24.99 -7.17
N GLN A 21 13.48 24.83 -8.49
CA GLN A 21 12.44 24.33 -9.40
C GLN A 21 12.34 22.80 -9.43
N ASN A 22 13.19 22.07 -8.71
CA ASN A 22 13.21 20.61 -8.75
C ASN A 22 11.99 19.99 -8.07
N THR A 23 11.06 19.40 -8.81
CA THR A 23 9.79 18.86 -8.30
C THR A 23 9.94 18.06 -6.99
N TYR A 24 10.84 17.06 -6.95
CA TYR A 24 10.94 16.14 -5.80
C TYR A 24 12.00 16.52 -4.77
N SER A 25 12.63 17.69 -4.87
CA SER A 25 13.78 18.07 -4.03
C SER A 25 14.92 17.05 -4.05
N MET A 26 15.13 16.38 -5.19
CA MET A 26 16.18 15.38 -5.37
C MET A 26 17.14 15.82 -6.49
N CYS A 27 18.44 15.80 -6.23
CA CYS A 27 19.42 16.01 -7.30
C CYS A 27 19.29 14.90 -8.35
N LYS A 28 19.67 15.20 -9.59
CA LYS A 28 19.61 14.26 -10.72
C LYS A 28 20.25 12.91 -10.38
N ASP A 29 21.47 12.90 -9.82
CA ASP A 29 22.16 11.66 -9.43
C ASP A 29 21.32 10.78 -8.49
N CYS A 30 20.69 11.38 -7.47
CA CYS A 30 19.91 10.61 -6.50
C CYS A 30 18.58 10.14 -7.07
N PHE A 31 17.98 10.92 -7.98
CA PHE A 31 16.76 10.53 -8.68
C PHE A 31 17.03 9.36 -9.63
N ASP A 32 18.12 9.42 -10.40
CA ASP A 32 18.51 8.38 -11.37
C ASP A 32 18.83 7.03 -10.68
N GLU A 33 19.21 7.04 -9.39
CA GLU A 33 19.45 5.84 -8.57
C GLU A 33 18.17 5.27 -7.91
N ILE A 34 17.00 5.91 -8.07
CA ILE A 34 15.73 5.35 -7.59
C ILE A 34 15.17 4.36 -8.62
N SER A 35 14.94 3.13 -8.17
CA SER A 35 14.33 2.08 -9.00
C SER A 35 12.81 2.22 -9.04
N PHE A 36 12.27 3.05 -9.94
CA PHE A 36 10.83 3.18 -10.15
C PHE A 36 10.21 1.94 -10.81
N ILE A 37 9.08 1.48 -10.27
CA ILE A 37 8.36 0.30 -10.76
C ILE A 37 7.46 0.71 -11.93
N LYS A 38 7.80 0.23 -13.12
CA LYS A 38 7.03 0.46 -14.35
C LYS A 38 6.05 -0.68 -14.66
N GLU A 39 6.47 -1.91 -14.38
CA GLU A 39 5.65 -3.10 -14.56
C GLU A 39 5.56 -3.86 -13.23
N GLU A 40 4.35 -4.08 -12.76
CA GLU A 40 4.07 -4.64 -11.45
C GLU A 40 3.10 -5.82 -11.52
N CYS A 41 3.15 -6.66 -10.50
CA CYS A 41 2.17 -7.70 -10.26
C CYS A 41 0.85 -7.03 -9.90
N MET A 42 -0.22 -7.37 -10.61
CA MET A 42 -1.53 -6.77 -10.37
C MET A 42 -2.12 -7.07 -8.98
N PHE A 43 -1.58 -8.06 -8.29
CA PHE A 43 -2.03 -8.46 -6.95
C PHE A 43 -1.23 -7.75 -5.86
N CYS A 44 0.10 -7.87 -5.86
CA CYS A 44 0.93 -7.38 -4.75
C CYS A 44 1.75 -6.12 -5.05
N GLY A 45 1.74 -5.61 -6.29
CA GLY A 45 2.49 -4.43 -6.69
C GLY A 45 4.01 -4.61 -6.74
N LYS A 46 4.52 -5.85 -6.62
CA LYS A 46 5.97 -6.15 -6.81
C LYS A 46 6.36 -6.05 -8.28
N PRO A 47 7.59 -5.61 -8.61
CA PRO A 47 8.04 -5.54 -10.00
C PRO A 47 7.96 -6.92 -10.66
N VAL A 48 7.57 -7.04 -11.93
CA VAL A 48 7.58 -8.34 -12.63
C VAL A 48 8.78 -8.37 -13.58
N ILE A 49 9.78 -9.20 -13.28
CA ILE A 49 11.04 -9.25 -14.05
C ILE A 49 10.95 -10.24 -15.23
N ASN A 50 10.13 -11.29 -15.12
CA ASN A 50 9.97 -12.31 -16.17
C ASN A 50 8.50 -12.72 -16.31
N LYS A 51 8.04 -12.86 -17.57
CA LYS A 51 6.68 -13.28 -17.92
C LYS A 51 6.43 -14.72 -17.47
N ILE A 52 5.63 -14.92 -16.44
CA ILE A 52 4.89 -16.18 -16.29
C ILE A 52 3.52 -15.92 -16.91
N ASN A 53 3.33 -16.41 -18.14
CA ASN A 53 2.01 -16.49 -18.72
C ASN A 53 1.26 -17.59 -17.98
N ILE A 54 0.17 -17.24 -17.30
CA ILE A 54 -0.70 -18.23 -16.70
C ILE A 54 -1.50 -18.87 -17.85
N SER A 55 -1.13 -20.09 -18.23
CA SER A 55 -2.02 -21.00 -18.94
C SER A 55 -2.85 -21.75 -17.90
N ASP A 56 -4.17 -21.60 -17.98
CA ASP A 56 -5.17 -22.27 -17.15
C ASP A 56 -4.98 -23.79 -17.25
N ASP A 57 -4.22 -24.38 -16.32
CA ASP A 57 -4.20 -25.82 -16.06
C ASP A 57 -3.64 -26.04 -14.65
N ARG A 58 -4.54 -26.07 -13.66
CA ARG A 58 -4.45 -27.03 -12.54
C ARG A 58 -5.66 -27.01 -11.61
N GLU A 59 -6.28 -28.19 -11.54
CA GLU A 59 -7.20 -28.66 -10.51
C GLU A 59 -6.62 -28.61 -9.08
N TYR A 60 -7.54 -28.36 -8.14
CA TYR A 60 -7.61 -28.80 -6.73
C TYR A 60 -6.85 -28.06 -5.61
N ALA A 61 -7.63 -27.57 -4.63
CA ALA A 61 -7.70 -28.14 -3.28
C ALA A 61 -9.02 -27.74 -2.60
N GLU A 62 -9.96 -28.69 -2.51
CA GLU A 62 -11.23 -28.57 -1.80
C GLU A 62 -11.02 -28.52 -0.28
N THR A 63 -11.17 -27.34 0.32
CA THR A 63 -11.79 -27.18 1.63
C THR A 63 -12.67 -25.94 1.56
N VAL A 64 -13.98 -26.17 1.47
CA VAL A 64 -14.99 -25.13 1.29
C VAL A 64 -15.26 -24.47 2.65
N ASP A 65 -14.74 -23.26 2.87
CA ASP A 65 -15.09 -22.39 4.00
C ASP A 65 -16.11 -21.31 3.54
N GLU A 66 -17.05 -20.89 4.40
CA GLU A 66 -18.05 -19.84 4.12
C GLU A 66 -17.42 -18.46 3.77
N ASP A 67 -16.20 -18.16 4.27
CA ASP A 67 -15.40 -16.96 3.92
C ASP A 67 -14.78 -17.04 2.50
N THR A 68 -14.81 -18.22 1.86
CA THR A 68 -14.24 -18.45 0.52
C THR A 68 -15.23 -18.17 -0.59
N GLU A 69 -16.52 -18.00 -0.31
CA GLU A 69 -17.53 -17.70 -1.33
C GLU A 69 -17.22 -16.34 -1.99
N TYR A 70 -16.94 -15.30 -1.19
CA TYR A 70 -16.49 -13.98 -1.68
C TYR A 70 -15.18 -14.05 -2.50
N ILE A 71 -14.23 -14.91 -2.11
CA ILE A 71 -12.96 -15.04 -2.82
C ILE A 71 -13.14 -15.89 -4.10
N ASN A 72 -13.92 -16.97 -4.04
CA ASN A 72 -14.15 -17.91 -5.14
C ASN A 72 -15.08 -17.33 -6.22
N ASP A 73 -16.16 -16.63 -5.86
CA ASP A 73 -17.07 -15.99 -6.82
C ASP A 73 -16.32 -14.96 -7.68
N ARG A 74 -15.37 -14.21 -7.10
CA ARG A 74 -14.56 -13.24 -7.84
C ARG A 74 -13.51 -13.91 -8.74
N TYR A 75 -12.85 -14.99 -8.30
CA TYR A 75 -11.95 -15.75 -9.17
C TYR A 75 -12.70 -16.41 -10.34
N ASN A 76 -13.94 -16.85 -10.11
CA ASN A 76 -14.81 -17.38 -11.16
C ASN A 76 -15.34 -16.30 -12.11
N GLU A 77 -15.63 -15.07 -11.64
CA GLU A 77 -15.96 -13.92 -12.52
C GLU A 77 -14.80 -13.52 -13.44
N TYR A 78 -13.54 -13.62 -12.98
CA TYR A 78 -12.37 -13.44 -13.84
C TYR A 78 -12.23 -14.53 -14.91
N GLU A 79 -12.71 -15.75 -14.65
CA GLU A 79 -12.68 -16.87 -15.61
C GLU A 79 -13.88 -16.88 -16.59
N THR A 80 -15.04 -16.34 -16.20
CA THR A 80 -16.29 -16.50 -16.97
C THR A 80 -16.84 -15.23 -17.62
N GLY A 81 -16.24 -14.05 -17.36
CA GLY A 81 -16.78 -12.76 -17.81
C GLY A 81 -16.17 -12.11 -19.07
N PHE A 82 -15.25 -12.75 -19.80
CA PHE A 82 -14.57 -12.13 -20.96
C PHE A 82 -14.89 -12.83 -22.28
N SER A 83 -16.04 -12.49 -22.89
CA SER A 83 -16.12 -12.53 -24.34
C SER A 83 -15.48 -11.24 -24.89
N GLU A 84 -14.36 -11.44 -25.58
CA GLU A 84 -13.57 -10.47 -26.37
C GLU A 84 -12.41 -9.75 -25.62
N LYS A 85 -11.21 -10.32 -25.84
CA LYS A 85 -9.84 -9.94 -25.38
C LYS A 85 -9.46 -10.34 -23.94
N LYS A 86 -9.03 -11.60 -23.76
CA LYS A 86 -8.23 -12.07 -22.61
C LYS A 86 -7.04 -11.12 -22.38
N LYS A 87 -7.11 -10.28 -21.35
CA LYS A 87 -5.99 -9.44 -20.91
C LYS A 87 -5.10 -10.32 -20.03
N GLU A 88 -3.87 -10.63 -20.47
CA GLU A 88 -2.91 -11.43 -19.70
C GLU A 88 -2.70 -10.80 -18.30
N LEU A 89 -3.13 -11.49 -17.25
CA LEU A 89 -2.99 -11.05 -15.86
C LEU A 89 -1.54 -11.29 -15.39
N LYS A 90 -0.76 -10.21 -15.25
CA LYS A 90 0.65 -10.29 -14.80
C LYS A 90 0.72 -10.62 -13.31
N ARG A 91 1.19 -11.83 -12.99
CA ARG A 91 1.42 -12.31 -11.63
C ARG A 91 2.89 -12.58 -11.38
N CYS A 92 3.28 -12.48 -10.11
CA CYS A 92 4.63 -12.79 -9.65
C CYS A 92 4.71 -14.10 -8.85
N GLU A 93 5.90 -14.69 -8.76
CA GLU A 93 6.19 -15.86 -7.91
C GLU A 93 5.79 -15.63 -6.44
N PHE A 94 6.02 -14.44 -5.91
CA PHE A 94 5.63 -14.11 -4.53
C PHE A 94 4.12 -14.33 -4.28
N CYS A 95 3.27 -14.18 -5.31
CA CYS A 95 1.84 -14.35 -5.17
C CYS A 95 1.38 -15.79 -5.40
N GLU A 96 2.23 -16.72 -5.82
CA GLU A 96 1.85 -18.10 -6.05
C GLU A 96 1.25 -18.72 -4.77
N GLY A 97 0.10 -19.39 -4.91
CA GLY A 97 -0.64 -19.99 -3.78
C GLY A 97 -1.22 -18.99 -2.76
N LYS A 98 -1.09 -17.67 -2.98
CA LYS A 98 -1.62 -16.64 -2.08
C LYS A 98 -2.92 -16.03 -2.60
N ARG A 99 -3.80 -15.71 -1.65
CA ARG A 99 -5.02 -14.94 -1.86
C ARG A 99 -5.04 -13.78 -0.85
N PHE A 100 -5.46 -12.62 -1.31
CA PHE A 100 -5.53 -11.41 -0.50
C PHE A 100 -6.97 -10.89 -0.47
N TYR A 101 -7.34 -10.17 0.61
CA TYR A 101 -8.64 -9.52 0.76
C TYR A 101 -8.71 -8.13 0.12
N PHE A 102 -7.57 -7.50 -0.16
CA PHE A 102 -7.53 -6.33 -1.02
C PHE A 102 -7.57 -6.75 -2.49
N ASP A 103 -8.08 -5.86 -3.34
CA ASP A 103 -8.35 -6.16 -4.75
C ASP A 103 -7.14 -5.90 -5.64
N ARG A 104 -6.29 -4.95 -5.24
CA ARG A 104 -5.03 -4.62 -5.91
C ARG A 104 -4.05 -4.02 -4.92
N ALA A 105 -2.76 -4.24 -5.13
CA ALA A 105 -1.72 -3.46 -4.50
C ALA A 105 -0.79 -2.85 -5.56
N VAL A 106 -0.34 -1.63 -5.29
CA VAL A 106 0.53 -0.82 -6.14
C VAL A 106 1.69 -0.30 -5.31
N SER A 107 2.90 -0.36 -5.86
CA SER A 107 4.10 0.20 -5.23
C SER A 107 4.83 1.13 -6.20
N CYS A 108 5.35 2.26 -5.71
CA CYS A 108 5.97 3.26 -6.57
C CYS A 108 7.41 2.88 -6.94
N VAL A 109 8.18 2.42 -5.96
CA VAL A 109 9.61 2.16 -6.09
C VAL A 109 10.01 0.85 -5.44
N GLU A 110 11.06 0.23 -5.98
CA GLU A 110 11.71 -0.92 -5.40
C GLU A 110 12.70 -0.48 -4.29
N TYR A 111 12.92 -1.38 -3.34
CA TYR A 111 13.90 -1.21 -2.29
C TYR A 111 15.32 -1.07 -2.84
N CYS A 112 15.88 0.12 -2.70
CA CYS A 112 17.30 0.42 -2.90
C CYS A 112 17.80 1.34 -1.76
N ASP A 113 19.09 1.64 -1.72
CA ASP A 113 19.67 2.47 -0.65
C ASP A 113 19.07 3.88 -0.60
N LYS A 114 18.66 4.45 -1.74
CA LYS A 114 18.07 5.79 -1.82
C LYS A 114 16.62 5.81 -1.33
N SER A 115 15.78 4.91 -1.83
CA SER A 115 14.38 4.81 -1.41
C SER A 115 14.24 4.42 0.07
N LYS A 116 15.14 3.55 0.56
CA LYS A 116 15.27 3.25 2.00
C LYS A 116 15.55 4.51 2.83
N LYS A 117 16.48 5.36 2.40
CA LYS A 117 16.84 6.60 3.13
C LYS A 117 15.65 7.54 3.27
N MET A 118 14.78 7.62 2.26
CA MET A 118 13.55 8.43 2.33
C MET A 118 12.61 7.89 3.43
N VAL A 119 12.30 6.60 3.39
CA VAL A 119 11.43 5.96 4.40
C VAL A 119 12.03 6.06 5.81
N PHE A 120 13.35 5.84 5.95
CA PHE A 120 14.02 5.92 7.25
C PHE A 120 14.07 7.34 7.80
N SER A 121 14.29 8.33 6.93
CA SER A 121 14.21 9.75 7.30
C SER A 121 12.84 10.11 7.85
N LEU A 122 11.79 9.65 7.18
CA LEU A 122 10.43 9.82 7.67
C LEU A 122 10.17 9.05 8.97
N LYS A 123 10.74 7.86 9.17
CA LYS A 123 10.40 7.01 10.33
C LYS A 123 11.19 7.30 11.61
N TYR A 124 12.40 7.83 11.51
CA TYR A 124 13.35 7.80 12.63
C TYR A 124 14.06 9.12 12.88
N TYR A 125 14.19 10.00 11.88
CA TYR A 125 14.95 11.25 12.02
C TYR A 125 14.06 12.48 12.22
N GLY A 126 12.76 12.31 12.47
CA GLY A 126 11.83 13.42 12.72
C GLY A 126 11.53 14.27 11.48
N ASN A 127 12.02 13.87 10.30
CA ASN A 127 11.88 14.60 9.03
C ASN A 127 10.49 14.38 8.43
N THR A 128 9.44 14.86 9.10
CA THR A 128 8.04 14.75 8.66
C THR A 128 7.79 15.38 7.28
N TYR A 129 8.59 16.38 6.91
CA TYR A 129 8.58 16.97 5.57
C TYR A 129 8.83 15.95 4.46
N MET A 130 9.50 14.82 4.77
CA MET A 130 9.73 13.74 3.81
C MET A 130 8.43 13.09 3.32
N ALA A 131 7.36 13.11 4.13
CA ALA A 131 6.05 12.60 3.73
C ALA A 131 5.50 13.34 2.51
N ARG A 132 5.82 14.63 2.36
CA ARG A 132 5.42 15.46 1.21
C ARG A 132 6.00 14.90 -0.09
N TYR A 133 7.31 14.69 -0.12
CA TYR A 133 8.02 14.19 -1.30
C TYR A 133 7.64 12.75 -1.65
N ILE A 134 7.40 11.92 -0.63
CA ILE A 134 6.86 10.57 -0.83
C ILE A 134 5.44 10.64 -1.44
N ALA A 135 4.57 11.50 -0.90
CA ALA A 135 3.21 11.68 -1.41
C ALA A 135 3.21 12.21 -2.86
N GLU A 136 4.14 13.07 -3.23
CA GLU A 136 4.27 13.58 -4.60
C GLU A 136 4.57 12.47 -5.62
N ILE A 137 5.53 11.58 -5.29
CA ILE A 137 5.83 10.39 -6.10
C ILE A 137 4.62 9.45 -6.15
N MET A 138 3.95 9.22 -5.02
CA MET A 138 2.76 8.38 -4.97
C MET A 138 1.60 8.96 -5.78
N LYS A 139 1.43 10.28 -5.81
CA LYS A 139 0.44 10.98 -6.64
C LYS A 139 0.73 10.77 -8.12
N ASP A 140 1.99 10.89 -8.55
CA ASP A 140 2.34 10.62 -9.96
C ASP A 140 2.09 9.15 -10.34
N LYS A 141 2.35 8.21 -9.42
CA LYS A 141 2.00 6.80 -9.62
C LYS A 141 0.48 6.59 -9.71
N MET A 142 -0.31 7.27 -8.89
CA MET A 142 -1.78 7.24 -8.98
C MET A 142 -2.27 7.74 -10.34
N VAL A 143 -1.69 8.84 -10.85
CA VAL A 143 -2.02 9.36 -12.19
C VAL A 143 -1.61 8.37 -13.28
N PHE A 144 -0.41 7.82 -13.20
CA PHE A 144 0.13 6.88 -14.18
C PHE A 144 -0.69 5.58 -14.28
N ASP A 145 -1.12 5.03 -13.15
CA ASP A 145 -1.88 3.78 -13.07
C ASP A 145 -3.42 3.96 -13.04
N ASP A 146 -3.91 5.20 -13.23
CA ASP A 146 -5.32 5.60 -13.12
C ASP A 146 -6.00 5.12 -11.82
N ILE A 147 -5.32 5.27 -10.68
CA ILE A 147 -5.83 4.86 -9.37
C ILE A 147 -6.86 5.90 -8.89
N LYS A 148 -8.10 5.43 -8.71
CA LYS A 148 -9.23 6.23 -8.21
C LYS A 148 -9.86 5.56 -6.99
N GLY A 149 -10.49 6.37 -6.14
CA GLY A 149 -11.22 5.90 -4.97
C GLY A 149 -12.00 7.03 -4.32
N ASP A 150 -12.94 6.66 -3.45
CA ASP A 150 -13.75 7.60 -2.68
C ASP A 150 -12.98 8.19 -1.51
N PHE A 151 -12.11 7.40 -0.86
CA PHE A 151 -11.34 7.82 0.32
C PHE A 151 -9.90 7.30 0.31
N LEU A 152 -8.99 8.14 0.78
CA LEU A 152 -7.64 7.75 1.20
C LEU A 152 -7.70 7.34 2.67
N ILE A 153 -7.50 6.06 2.96
CA ILE A 153 -7.38 5.54 4.32
C ILE A 153 -5.92 5.19 4.57
N TYR A 154 -5.49 5.07 5.83
CA TYR A 154 -4.08 4.83 6.13
C TYR A 154 -3.90 3.75 7.18
N VAL A 155 -2.79 3.02 7.07
CA VAL A 155 -2.42 1.99 8.06
C VAL A 155 -2.21 2.64 9.44
N PRO A 156 -2.94 2.23 10.48
CA PRO A 156 -2.79 2.83 11.81
C PRO A 156 -1.53 2.34 12.53
N LEU A 157 -0.82 3.29 13.12
CA LEU A 157 0.36 3.02 13.94
C LEU A 157 -0.05 2.58 15.35
N HIS A 158 0.65 1.60 15.92
CA HIS A 158 0.40 1.19 17.30
C HIS A 158 0.79 2.30 18.30
N LYS A 159 0.01 2.49 19.38
CA LYS A 159 0.19 3.55 20.38
C LYS A 159 1.64 3.69 20.89
N LYS A 160 2.35 2.59 21.14
CA LYS A 160 3.78 2.62 21.57
C LYS A 160 4.68 3.26 20.51
N ARG A 161 4.50 2.89 19.24
CA ARG A 161 5.28 3.45 18.12
C ARG A 161 4.89 4.91 17.87
N PHE A 162 3.60 5.25 18.01
CA PHE A 162 3.14 6.63 17.90
C PHE A 162 3.78 7.52 18.97
N ARG A 163 3.83 7.08 20.24
CA ARG A 163 4.51 7.84 21.31
C ARG A 163 6.02 8.00 21.07
N GLN A 164 6.67 6.97 20.51
CA GLN A 164 8.11 7.03 20.20
C GLN A 164 8.42 7.94 19.01
N ARG A 165 7.56 7.94 17.99
CA ARG A 165 7.78 8.64 16.71
C ARG A 165 7.17 10.06 16.70
N GLY A 166 6.13 10.31 17.48
CA GLY A 166 5.38 11.56 17.54
C GLY A 166 4.31 11.73 16.45
N PHE A 167 4.25 10.85 15.44
CA PHE A 167 3.30 10.89 14.33
C PHE A 167 3.10 9.52 13.68
N ASN A 168 2.06 9.39 12.86
CA ASN A 168 1.86 8.27 11.94
C ASN A 168 2.32 8.66 10.53
N GLN A 169 3.31 7.95 9.99
CA GLN A 169 3.87 8.25 8.67
C GLN A 169 2.85 8.04 7.54
N SER A 170 2.04 6.99 7.63
CA SER A 170 1.06 6.64 6.59
C SER A 170 -0.09 7.65 6.57
N GLU A 171 -0.47 8.18 7.74
CA GLU A 171 -1.40 9.30 7.88
C GLU A 171 -0.83 10.58 7.24
N LYS A 172 0.43 10.92 7.51
CA LYS A 172 1.06 12.13 6.92
C LYS A 172 1.12 12.06 5.41
N ILE A 173 1.45 10.89 4.86
CA ILE A 173 1.44 10.65 3.41
C ILE A 173 0.01 10.80 2.86
N ALA A 174 -0.99 10.18 3.50
CA ALA A 174 -2.39 10.27 3.09
C ALA A 174 -2.93 11.71 3.12
N GLN A 175 -2.52 12.52 4.12
CA GLN A 175 -2.88 13.94 4.21
C GLN A 175 -2.35 14.74 3.00
N TYR A 176 -1.07 14.60 2.65
CA TYR A 176 -0.52 15.27 1.46
C TYR A 176 -1.14 14.73 0.15
N LEU A 177 -1.38 13.43 0.04
CA LEU A 177 -2.09 12.87 -1.11
C LEU A 177 -3.50 13.45 -1.25
N SER A 178 -4.20 13.66 -0.13
CA SER A 178 -5.52 14.27 -0.11
C SER A 178 -5.49 15.70 -0.66
N GLU A 179 -4.51 16.50 -0.22
CA GLU A 179 -4.26 17.84 -0.75
C GLU A 179 -3.96 17.84 -2.25
N TYR A 180 -3.18 16.86 -2.74
CA TYR A 180 -2.78 16.78 -4.15
C TYR A 180 -3.85 16.26 -5.09
N THR A 181 -4.69 15.34 -4.62
CA THR A 181 -5.65 14.61 -5.45
C THR A 181 -7.09 15.09 -5.28
N GLY A 182 -7.38 15.79 -4.18
CA GLY A 182 -8.75 16.12 -3.77
C GLY A 182 -9.55 14.95 -3.20
N ILE A 183 -8.98 13.74 -3.14
CA ILE A 183 -9.63 12.58 -2.51
C ILE A 183 -9.54 12.75 -0.99
N PRO A 184 -10.64 12.72 -0.23
CA PRO A 184 -10.61 12.96 1.21
C PRO A 184 -9.84 11.86 1.97
N ALA A 185 -8.92 12.28 2.84
CA ALA A 185 -8.30 11.38 3.81
C ALA A 185 -9.25 11.09 4.98
N LEU A 186 -9.45 9.82 5.31
CA LEU A 186 -10.39 9.37 6.34
C LEU A 186 -9.74 8.42 7.35
N GLU A 187 -9.83 8.75 8.64
CA GLU A 187 -9.54 7.79 9.71
C GLU A 187 -10.74 6.84 9.87
N CYS A 188 -10.65 5.64 9.30
CA CYS A 188 -11.67 4.60 9.49
C CYS A 188 -11.16 3.34 10.19
N ILE A 189 -9.86 3.26 10.52
CA ILE A 189 -9.27 2.09 11.17
C ILE A 189 -8.37 2.54 12.32
N LYS A 190 -8.54 1.89 13.48
CA LYS A 190 -7.70 2.08 14.66
C LYS A 190 -6.99 0.79 15.03
N ARG A 191 -5.75 0.90 15.51
CA ARG A 191 -4.96 -0.25 15.98
C ARG A 191 -5.02 -0.36 17.49
N ASN A 192 -5.72 -1.37 17.98
CA ASN A 192 -5.98 -1.55 19.42
C ASN A 192 -4.84 -2.26 20.14
N ARG A 193 -4.12 -3.16 19.47
CA ARG A 193 -3.01 -3.95 20.04
C ARG A 193 -1.82 -4.08 19.10
N ALA A 194 -0.64 -4.34 19.66
CA ALA A 194 0.53 -4.74 18.89
C ALA A 194 0.38 -6.21 18.51
N THR A 195 0.35 -6.51 17.22
CA THR A 195 0.24 -7.88 16.72
C THR A 195 1.51 -8.67 17.10
N LYS A 196 1.36 -9.82 17.77
CA LYS A 196 2.39 -10.87 17.73
C LYS A 196 2.40 -11.49 16.33
N ARG A 197 3.53 -12.04 15.87
CA ARG A 197 3.57 -12.76 14.58
C ARG A 197 2.56 -13.92 14.65
N LEU A 198 1.57 -13.92 13.75
CA LEU A 198 0.43 -14.85 13.75
C LEU A 198 0.75 -16.26 13.19
N TYR A 199 2.03 -16.57 12.94
CA TYR A 199 2.45 -17.82 12.29
C TYR A 199 2.07 -19.10 13.06
N ASN A 200 1.78 -19.01 14.37
CA ASN A 200 1.56 -20.17 15.25
C ASN A 200 0.12 -20.33 15.76
N LEU A 201 -0.85 -19.56 15.26
CA LEU A 201 -2.23 -19.59 15.76
C LEU A 201 -3.14 -20.39 14.84
N ASP A 202 -4.09 -21.11 15.42
CA ASP A 202 -5.14 -21.81 14.69
C ASP A 202 -6.22 -20.84 14.14
N LYS A 203 -7.19 -21.34 13.39
CA LYS A 203 -8.21 -20.53 12.69
C LYS A 203 -9.08 -19.68 13.64
N SER A 204 -9.54 -20.28 14.75
CA SER A 204 -10.37 -19.63 15.77
C SER A 204 -9.57 -18.59 16.56
N GLU A 205 -8.30 -18.91 16.85
CA GLU A 205 -7.36 -18.00 17.48
C GLU A 205 -7.00 -16.82 16.57
N ARG A 206 -6.81 -17.06 15.26
CA ARG A 206 -6.59 -16.00 14.26
C ARG A 206 -7.79 -15.06 14.19
N GLU A 207 -9.01 -15.57 14.06
CA GLU A 207 -10.21 -14.73 14.00
C GLU A 207 -10.42 -13.89 15.26
N LYS A 208 -10.19 -14.48 16.45
CA LYS A 208 -10.27 -13.76 17.73
C LYS A 208 -9.13 -12.77 17.93
N GLU A 209 -7.91 -13.09 17.53
CA GLU A 209 -6.79 -12.14 17.59
C GLU A 209 -7.02 -10.98 16.61
N LEU A 210 -7.55 -11.23 15.42
CA LEU A 210 -7.77 -10.22 14.38
C LEU A 210 -8.92 -9.27 14.70
N LYS A 211 -10.05 -9.77 15.22
CA LYS A 211 -11.15 -8.94 15.75
C LYS A 211 -10.70 -7.99 16.87
N ASN A 212 -9.51 -8.22 17.45
CA ASN A 212 -8.95 -7.41 18.53
C ASN A 212 -7.75 -6.53 18.12
N VAL A 213 -7.21 -6.67 16.91
CA VAL A 213 -6.03 -5.89 16.47
C VAL A 213 -6.45 -4.58 15.81
N PHE A 214 -7.46 -4.62 14.93
CA PHE A 214 -8.01 -3.46 14.26
C PHE A 214 -9.49 -3.29 14.60
N SER A 215 -9.92 -2.06 14.83
CA SER A 215 -11.35 -1.71 14.93
C SER A 215 -11.67 -0.64 13.91
N LEU A 216 -12.86 -0.72 13.33
CA LEU A 216 -13.34 0.31 12.44
C LEU A 216 -13.94 1.48 13.20
N CYS A 217 -13.90 2.63 12.56
CA CYS A 217 -14.75 3.78 12.86
C CYS A 217 -15.29 4.31 11.54
N ASN A 218 -16.43 5.02 11.58
CA ASN A 218 -17.07 5.54 10.37
C ASN A 218 -17.50 4.45 9.36
N GLU A 219 -17.93 3.27 9.85
CA GLU A 219 -18.30 2.12 9.02
C GLU A 219 -19.35 2.47 7.94
N GLU A 220 -20.36 3.24 8.31
CA GLU A 220 -21.41 3.66 7.38
C GLU A 220 -20.90 4.59 6.26
N LEU A 221 -19.80 5.34 6.48
CA LEU A 221 -19.21 6.18 5.43
C LEU A 221 -18.43 5.36 4.39
N ILE A 222 -17.90 4.21 4.78
CA ILE A 222 -17.03 3.39 3.93
C ILE A 222 -17.78 2.22 3.26
N ARG A 223 -19.01 1.92 3.69
CA ARG A 223 -19.85 0.88 3.09
C ARG A 223 -20.12 1.18 1.62
N GLY A 224 -19.89 0.19 0.76
CA GLY A 224 -20.07 0.31 -0.69
C GLY A 224 -19.05 1.22 -1.39
N LYS A 225 -17.97 1.63 -0.72
CA LYS A 225 -16.97 2.56 -1.25
C LYS A 225 -15.72 1.87 -1.77
N HIS A 226 -14.98 2.60 -2.59
CA HIS A 226 -13.68 2.22 -3.12
C HIS A 226 -12.62 2.94 -2.29
N LEU A 227 -11.84 2.20 -1.51
CA LEU A 227 -10.86 2.76 -0.59
C LEU A 227 -9.44 2.58 -1.13
N ILE A 228 -8.60 3.59 -0.92
CA ILE A 228 -7.18 3.51 -1.20
C ILE A 228 -6.43 3.44 0.14
N LEU A 229 -5.87 2.27 0.47
CA LEU A 229 -5.13 2.04 1.70
C LEU A 229 -3.66 2.42 1.54
N ILE A 230 -3.29 3.53 2.19
CA ILE A 230 -1.95 4.11 2.17
C ILE A 230 -1.06 3.46 3.22
N ASP A 231 0.11 3.00 2.79
CA ASP A 231 1.24 2.65 3.67
C ASP A 231 2.57 3.10 3.05
N ASP A 232 3.65 3.09 3.83
CA ASP A 232 4.97 3.47 3.32
C ASP A 232 5.73 2.29 2.68
N ILE A 233 5.45 1.04 3.10
CA ILE A 233 6.17 -0.14 2.60
C ILE A 233 5.29 -1.39 2.49
N PHE A 234 5.27 -2.01 1.30
CA PHE A 234 4.71 -3.33 1.08
C PHE A 234 5.80 -4.42 1.21
N THR A 235 5.69 -5.27 2.23
CA THR A 235 6.60 -6.41 2.42
C THR A 235 5.89 -7.73 2.06
N THR A 236 5.28 -8.39 3.04
CA THR A 236 4.49 -9.62 2.84
C THR A 236 3.03 -9.34 2.52
N GLY A 237 2.58 -8.09 2.63
CA GLY A 237 1.18 -7.71 2.54
C GLY A 237 0.35 -8.07 3.76
N ALA A 238 0.89 -8.74 4.79
CA ALA A 238 0.11 -9.24 5.93
C ALA A 238 -0.70 -8.13 6.62
N THR A 239 -0.08 -6.98 6.95
CA THR A 239 -0.81 -5.88 7.61
C THR A 239 -1.94 -5.32 6.74
N ALA A 240 -1.67 -5.10 5.44
CA ALA A 240 -2.69 -4.63 4.50
C ALA A 240 -3.81 -5.65 4.33
N ASN A 241 -3.47 -6.95 4.27
CA ASN A 241 -4.43 -8.03 4.15
C ASN A 241 -5.37 -8.11 5.36
N GLU A 242 -4.85 -7.98 6.58
CA GLU A 242 -5.68 -8.01 7.79
C GLU A 242 -6.63 -6.82 7.87
N ILE A 243 -6.13 -5.62 7.54
CA ILE A 243 -6.98 -4.43 7.46
C ILE A 243 -8.07 -4.64 6.40
N SER A 244 -7.69 -5.17 5.24
CA SER A 244 -8.61 -5.39 4.13
C SER A 244 -9.68 -6.41 4.46
N LYS A 245 -9.36 -7.48 5.21
CA LYS A 245 -10.36 -8.44 5.69
C LYS A 245 -11.46 -7.74 6.50
N VAL A 246 -11.07 -6.92 7.47
CA VAL A 246 -12.03 -6.20 8.33
C VAL A 246 -12.88 -5.22 7.52
N LEU A 247 -12.27 -4.49 6.58
CA LEU A 247 -12.97 -3.58 5.68
C LEU A 247 -13.96 -4.31 4.76
N LYS A 248 -13.56 -5.44 4.15
CA LYS A 248 -14.44 -6.24 3.28
C LYS A 248 -15.65 -6.78 4.03
N ILE A 249 -15.45 -7.29 5.25
CA ILE A 249 -16.56 -7.73 6.12
C ILE A 249 -17.52 -6.58 6.43
N SER A 250 -17.03 -5.34 6.54
CA SER A 250 -17.88 -4.15 6.73
C SER A 250 -18.63 -3.70 5.47
N GLY A 251 -18.43 -4.38 4.32
CA GLY A 251 -19.11 -4.11 3.06
C GLY A 251 -18.44 -3.06 2.17
N VAL A 252 -17.13 -2.86 2.31
CA VAL A 252 -16.33 -2.04 1.36
C VAL A 252 -16.27 -2.73 0.00
N SER A 253 -16.54 -2.00 -1.08
CA SER A 253 -16.61 -2.55 -2.45
C SER A 253 -15.24 -2.97 -2.97
N ASP A 254 -14.28 -2.05 -2.99
CA ASP A 254 -12.92 -2.29 -3.49
C ASP A 254 -11.87 -1.60 -2.61
N ILE A 255 -10.69 -2.19 -2.53
CA ILE A 255 -9.56 -1.76 -1.73
C ILE A 255 -8.31 -1.83 -2.60
N THR A 256 -7.74 -0.68 -2.92
CA THR A 256 -6.41 -0.57 -3.55
C THR A 256 -5.39 -0.23 -2.48
N VAL A 257 -4.41 -1.10 -2.26
CA VAL A 257 -3.28 -0.80 -1.38
C VAL A 257 -2.25 -0.01 -2.18
N LEU A 258 -1.90 1.19 -1.73
CA LEU A 258 -0.88 2.02 -2.36
C LEU A 258 0.28 2.23 -1.40
N THR A 259 1.46 1.80 -1.80
CA THR A 259 2.69 2.00 -1.01
C THR A 259 3.77 2.73 -1.77
N PHE A 260 4.63 3.43 -1.03
CA PHE A 260 5.81 4.03 -1.62
C PHE A 260 6.79 2.94 -2.07
N LEU A 261 7.12 2.01 -1.17
CA LEU A 261 8.23 1.08 -1.33
C LEU A 261 7.80 -0.39 -1.32
N THR A 262 8.39 -1.25 -2.14
CA THR A 262 8.33 -2.71 -1.93
C THR A 262 9.70 -3.36 -2.07
N GLY A 263 9.90 -4.51 -1.41
CA GLY A 263 11.11 -5.31 -1.57
C GLY A 263 11.12 -6.10 -2.89
N ALA A 264 12.31 -6.33 -3.43
CA ALA A 264 12.58 -7.25 -4.54
C ALA A 264 12.21 -8.70 -4.19
N TYR A 265 12.18 -9.59 -5.20
CA TYR A 265 12.19 -11.03 -4.97
C TYR A 265 13.47 -11.41 -4.21
N SER A 266 13.33 -12.26 -3.20
CA SER A 266 14.44 -12.93 -2.52
C SER A 266 14.24 -14.42 -2.62
#